data_AF-A0A8S4G969-F1
#
_entry.id   AF-A0A8S4G969-F1
#
_cell.length_a   1.000
_cell.length_b   1.000
_cell.length_c   1.000
_cell.angle_alpha   90.00
_cell.angle_beta   90.00
_cell.angle_gamma   90.00
#
_symmetry.space_group_name_H-M   'P 1'
#
loop_
_entity.id
_entity.type
_entity.pdbx_description
1 polymer ?
#
loop_
_entity_poly.entity_id
_entity_poly.type
_entity_poly.pdbx_seq_one_letter_code
_entity_poly.pdbx_strand_id
1 'polypeptide(L)'
;MWYKVVQGYKFNIFYSDLIHGGATPEFSLKPCADNPEFAVLRFHAGPPYEDIAFKIVNREWEYSYKRGFRCHFHNNIFQLWFHFKRYRYRR
;
A
#
# COMPACT_ATOMS: atom_id res chain seq x y z
N MET A 1 -3.90 -25.52 15.61
CA MET A 1 -3.23 -25.03 14.38
C MET A 1 -3.52 -23.54 14.27
N TRP A 2 -2.53 -22.67 14.47
CA TRP A 2 -2.75 -21.22 14.45
C TRP A 2 -2.86 -20.74 12.99
N TYR A 3 -4.05 -20.36 12.54
CA TYR A 3 -4.22 -19.72 11.23
C TYR A 3 -3.53 -18.36 11.25
N LYS A 4 -2.44 -18.21 10.48
CA LYS A 4 -1.82 -16.91 10.22
C LYS A 4 -2.64 -16.19 9.16
N VAL A 5 -3.39 -15.16 9.58
CA VAL A 5 -4.15 -14.29 8.68
C VAL A 5 -3.32 -13.03 8.40
N VAL A 6 -3.34 -12.55 7.15
CA VAL A 6 -2.70 -11.28 6.78
C VAL A 6 -3.39 -10.13 7.52
N GLN A 7 -2.61 -9.33 8.26
CA GLN A 7 -3.13 -8.21 9.07
C GLN A 7 -2.90 -6.84 8.44
N GLY A 8 -2.12 -6.77 7.36
CA GLY A 8 -1.70 -5.53 6.72
C GLY A 8 -0.43 -5.70 5.91
N TYR A 9 0.03 -4.62 5.30
CA TYR A 9 1.24 -4.57 4.49
C TYR A 9 2.09 -3.34 4.82
N LYS A 10 3.39 -3.43 4.58
CA LYS A 10 4.34 -2.33 4.73
C LYS A 10 5.22 -2.24 3.50
N PHE A 11 4.86 -1.37 2.57
CA PHE A 11 5.65 -1.09 1.39
C PHE A 11 6.66 0.02 1.68
N ASN A 12 7.90 -0.20 1.26
CA ASN A 12 8.96 0.80 1.22
C ASN A 12 9.57 0.73 -0.17
N ILE A 13 9.28 1.72 -1.01
CA ILE A 13 9.74 1.76 -2.39
C ILE A 13 10.79 2.86 -2.49
N PHE A 14 11.98 2.48 -2.95
CA PHE A 14 13.13 3.36 -3.06
C PHE A 14 13.24 3.89 -4.48
N TYR A 15 13.23 5.20 -4.64
CA TYR A 15 13.32 5.90 -5.92
C TYR A 15 14.55 6.82 -5.93
N SER A 16 15.76 6.23 -5.92
CA SER A 16 17.03 6.97 -5.74
C SER A 16 17.24 8.12 -6.71
N ASP A 17 16.71 8.01 -7.93
CA ASP A 17 16.95 8.89 -9.07
C ASP A 17 15.82 9.91 -9.29
N LEU A 18 14.81 9.92 -8.41
CA LEU A 18 13.81 10.99 -8.35
C LEU A 18 14.47 12.23 -7.71
N ILE A 19 15.04 13.10 -8.54
CA ILE A 19 15.70 14.35 -8.13
C ILE A 19 14.64 15.43 -7.82
N HIS A 20 14.99 16.41 -6.97
CA HIS A 20 14.16 17.57 -6.65
C HIS A 20 13.53 18.21 -7.90
N GLY A 21 12.20 18.16 -8.00
CA GLY A 21 11.41 18.66 -9.14
C GLY A 21 10.58 17.59 -9.85
N GLY A 22 10.82 16.30 -9.59
CA GLY A 22 9.98 15.21 -10.06
C GLY A 22 8.60 15.16 -9.39
N ALA A 23 7.62 14.55 -10.07
CA ALA A 23 6.29 14.32 -9.50
C ALA A 23 6.38 13.40 -8.28
N THR A 24 5.61 13.70 -7.23
CA THR A 24 5.51 12.83 -6.06
C THR A 24 4.91 11.48 -6.47
N PRO A 25 5.51 10.34 -6.06
CA PRO A 25 4.93 9.06 -6.38
C PRO A 25 3.51 8.91 -5.81
N GLU A 26 2.61 8.40 -6.64
CA GLU A 26 1.22 8.13 -6.29
C GLU A 26 0.94 6.63 -6.28
N PHE A 27 -0.22 6.23 -5.77
CA PHE A 27 -0.65 4.85 -5.86
C PHE A 27 -2.13 4.76 -6.25
N SER A 28 -2.50 3.68 -6.91
CA SER A 28 -3.88 3.32 -7.22
C SER A 28 -4.18 1.90 -6.75
N LEU A 29 -5.40 1.68 -6.28
CA LEU A 29 -5.88 0.37 -5.84
C LEU A 29 -7.06 -0.04 -6.71
N LYS A 30 -6.94 -1.17 -7.41
CA LYS A 30 -8.01 -1.71 -8.25
C LYS A 30 -8.31 -3.16 -7.87
N PRO A 31 -9.56 -3.54 -7.57
CA PRO A 31 -9.92 -4.94 -7.35
C PRO A 31 -9.56 -5.81 -8.56
N CYS A 32 -9.16 -7.06 -8.33
CA CYS A 32 -8.96 -8.03 -9.41
C CYS A 32 -10.32 -8.46 -9.96
N ALA A 33 -10.50 -8.42 -11.28
CA ALA A 33 -11.75 -8.84 -11.93
C ALA A 33 -12.05 -10.34 -11.67
N ASP A 34 -11.01 -11.17 -11.69
CA ASP A 34 -11.16 -12.63 -11.57
C ASP A 34 -11.32 -13.10 -10.12
N ASN A 35 -10.85 -12.31 -9.15
CA ASN A 35 -10.91 -12.68 -7.74
C ASN A 35 -11.08 -11.45 -6.83
N PRO A 36 -12.29 -11.20 -6.29
CA PRO A 36 -12.59 -10.02 -5.48
C PRO A 36 -11.90 -10.01 -4.12
N GLU A 37 -11.36 -11.15 -3.66
CA GLU A 37 -10.57 -11.23 -2.42
C GLU A 37 -9.21 -10.52 -2.54
N PHE A 38 -8.79 -10.21 -3.77
CA PHE A 38 -7.53 -9.55 -4.05
C PHE A 38 -7.72 -8.25 -4.84
N ALA A 39 -6.77 -7.35 -4.65
CA ALA A 39 -6.67 -6.11 -5.37
C ALA A 39 -5.24 -5.90 -5.85
N VAL A 40 -5.09 -5.20 -6.95
CA VAL A 40 -3.82 -4.75 -7.49
C VAL A 40 -3.56 -3.35 -6.96
N LEU A 41 -2.51 -3.23 -6.13
CA LEU A 41 -1.96 -1.97 -5.66
C LEU A 41 -0.83 -1.57 -6.60
N ARG A 42 -1.03 -0.51 -7.38
CA ARG A 42 -0.04 0.01 -8.33
C ARG A 42 0.56 1.31 -7.81
N PHE A 43 1.88 1.44 -7.90
CA PHE A 43 2.62 2.65 -7.57
C PHE A 43 3.12 3.30 -8.85
N HIS A 44 2.95 4.61 -8.93
CA HIS A 44 3.26 5.45 -10.07
C HIS A 44 4.31 6.47 -9.63
N ALA A 45 5.56 6.33 -10.07
CA ALA A 45 6.60 7.34 -9.80
C ALA A 45 6.76 8.34 -10.94
N GLY A 46 6.34 7.97 -12.16
CA GLY A 46 6.67 8.71 -13.38
C GLY A 46 8.14 8.52 -13.80
N PRO A 47 8.55 9.12 -14.93
CA PRO A 47 9.91 8.98 -15.45
C PRO A 47 10.97 9.38 -14.41
N PRO A 48 12.08 8.64 -14.28
CA PRO A 48 12.55 7.53 -15.12
C PRO A 48 11.99 6.14 -14.75
N TYR A 49 11.09 6.05 -13.76
CA TYR A 49 10.61 4.77 -13.24
C TYR A 49 9.34 4.30 -13.93
N GLU A 50 9.24 2.98 -14.12
CA GLU A 50 8.01 2.33 -14.55
C GLU A 50 7.08 2.06 -13.36
N ASP A 51 5.78 1.94 -13.66
CA ASP A 51 4.78 1.58 -12.67
C ASP A 51 5.04 0.16 -12.14
N ILE A 52 5.04 0.01 -10.82
CA ILE A 52 5.12 -1.31 -10.17
C ILE A 52 3.79 -1.67 -9.53
N ALA A 53 3.42 -2.95 -9.56
CA ALA A 53 2.15 -3.40 -9.03
C ALA A 53 2.29 -4.64 -8.15
N PHE A 54 1.53 -4.68 -7.07
CA PHE A 54 1.48 -5.77 -6.11
C PHE A 54 0.06 -6.30 -5.97
N LYS A 55 -0.10 -7.62 -5.94
CA LYS A 55 -1.37 -8.25 -5.58
C LYS A 55 -1.47 -8.33 -4.06
N ILE A 56 -2.48 -7.69 -3.49
CA ILE A 56 -2.75 -7.66 -2.05
C ILE A 56 -4.15 -8.17 -1.75
N VAL A 57 -4.41 -8.51 -0.49
CA VAL A 57 -5.76 -8.82 -0.02
C VAL A 57 -6.64 -7.57 -0.09
N ASN A 58 -7.84 -7.69 -0.65
CA ASN A 58 -8.81 -6.61 -0.79
C ASN A 58 -9.72 -6.53 0.44
N ARG A 59 -9.20 -5.92 1.51
CA ARG A 59 -9.95 -5.63 2.75
C ARG A 59 -9.84 -4.16 3.09
N GLU A 60 -10.78 -3.65 3.88
CA GLU A 60 -10.79 -2.24 4.29
C GLU A 60 -9.55 -1.89 5.13
N TRP A 61 -8.89 -0.78 4.78
CA TRP A 61 -7.69 -0.31 5.47
C TRP A 61 -8.06 0.53 6.71
N GLU A 62 -7.22 0.43 7.74
CA GLU A 62 -7.23 1.31 8.90
C GLU A 62 -6.35 2.53 8.58
N TYR A 63 -6.97 3.69 8.39
CA TYR A 63 -6.29 4.95 8.04
C TYR A 63 -5.80 5.74 9.26
N SER A 64 -5.96 5.21 10.48
CA SER A 64 -5.51 5.89 11.70
C SER A 64 -3.99 5.89 11.82
N TYR A 65 -3.37 7.08 11.85
CA TYR A 65 -1.95 7.25 12.15
C TYR A 65 -1.55 6.64 13.50
N LYS A 66 -2.43 6.73 14.52
CA LYS A 66 -2.21 6.10 15.83
C LYS A 66 -2.14 4.57 15.75
N ARG A 67 -2.66 3.97 14.67
CA ARG A 67 -2.64 2.52 14.41
C ARG A 67 -1.63 2.14 13.34
N GLY A 68 -0.67 3.01 13.04
CA GLY A 68 0.46 2.71 12.17
C GLY A 68 0.19 2.91 10.68
N PHE A 69 -0.92 3.58 10.31
CA PHE A 69 -1.09 4.04 8.94
C PHE A 69 0.00 5.06 8.58
N ARG A 70 0.63 4.87 7.42
CA ARG A 70 1.67 5.74 6.88
C ARG A 70 1.50 5.82 5.37
N CYS A 71 1.45 7.03 4.84
CA CYS A 71 1.47 7.29 3.41
C CYS A 71 2.26 8.57 3.18
N HIS A 72 3.55 8.45 2.91
CA HIS A 72 4.38 9.61 2.59
C HIS A 72 5.60 9.27 1.74
N PHE A 73 6.11 10.30 1.08
CA PHE A 73 7.36 10.28 0.33
C PHE A 73 8.39 11.17 1.03
N HIS A 74 9.53 10.61 1.43
CA HIS A 74 10.62 11.38 2.03
C HIS A 74 11.97 10.70 1.77
N ASN A 75 13.03 11.49 1.53
CA ASN A 75 14.37 11.00 1.20
C ASN A 75 14.37 9.93 0.11
N ASN A 76 13.58 10.16 -0.95
CA ASN A 76 13.45 9.23 -2.07
C ASN A 76 12.85 7.86 -1.70
N ILE A 77 12.17 7.77 -0.56
CA ILE A 77 11.47 6.55 -0.12
C ILE A 77 9.98 6.83 -0.04
N PHE A 78 9.19 6.09 -0.81
CA PHE A 78 7.73 6.06 -0.68
C PHE A 78 7.32 4.99 0.33
N GLN A 79 6.67 5.40 1.41
CA GLN A 79 6.26 4.52 2.50
C GLN A 79 4.75 4.47 2.56
N LEU A 80 4.21 3.30 2.22
CA LEU A 80 2.79 3.00 2.33
C LEU A 80 2.60 1.82 3.27
N TRP A 81 2.23 2.12 4.51
CA TRP A 81 2.00 1.14 5.57
C TRP A 81 0.56 1.23 6.00
N PHE A 82 -0.08 0.08 6.10
CA PHE A 82 -1.45 0.01 6.58
C PHE A 82 -1.73 -1.34 7.22
N HIS A 83 -2.67 -1.32 8.15
CA HIS A 83 -3.30 -2.51 8.68
C HIS A 83 -4.72 -2.63 8.13
N PHE A 84 -5.25 -3.84 8.08
CA PHE A 84 -6.67 -4.03 7.81
C PHE A 84 -7.50 -3.70 9.04
N LYS A 85 -8.69 -3.14 8.83
CA LYS A 85 -9.64 -2.94 9.93
C LYS A 85 -9.98 -4.28 10.57
N ARG A 86 -9.97 -4.28 11.91
CA ARG A 86 -10.38 -5.43 12.72
C ARG A 86 -11.73 -5.13 13.32
N TYR A 87 -12.78 -5.75 12.78
CA TYR A 87 -14.08 -5.73 13.43
C TYR A 87 -14.05 -6.73 14.58
N ARG A 88 -14.10 -6.23 15.81
CA ARG A 88 -14.40 -7.07 16.96
C ARG A 88 -15.91 -7.29 16.95
N TYR A 89 -16.33 -8.51 16.71
CA TYR A 89 -17.71 -8.89 16.92
C TYR A 89 -18.05 -8.66 18.40
N ARG A 90 -19.01 -7.76 18.67
CA ARG A 90 -19.60 -7.61 20.00
C ARG A 90 -20.79 -8.58 20.04
N ARG A 91 -20.73 -9.54 20.96
CA ARG A 91 -21.86 -10.41 21.30
C ARG A 91 -22.87 -9.64 22.14
#